data_AF-A0A3D4F8R6-F1
#
_entry.id   AF-A0A3D4F8R6-F1
#
_cell.length_a   1.000
_cell.length_b   1.000
_cell.length_c   1.000
_cell.angle_alpha   90.00
_cell.angle_beta   90.00
_cell.angle_gamma   90.00
#
_symmetry.space_group_name_H-M   'P 1'
#
loop_
_entity.id
_entity.type
_entity.pdbx_description
1 polymer ?
#
loop_
_entity_poly.entity_id
_entity_poly.type
_entity_poly.pdbx_seq_one_letter_code
_entity_poly.pdbx_strand_id
1 'polypeptide(L)'
;MNKINQVIAQAFLGAALLAQTCFHTTSLAQEGKVNRLTKSERQDGWKLLFNGKNLNRWRNYKKESMGDGWVIKDDCIVWASKGAGDIITKKQYDSFELVLDYKISKGGNSGLMYHVLETENAPWQTGPEIQI
;
A
#
# COMPACT_ATOMS: atom_id res chain seq x y z
N MET A 1 12.23 -7.67 14.38
CA MET A 1 10.96 -7.67 13.62
C MET A 1 11.08 -6.67 12.48
N ASN A 2 10.83 -7.08 11.23
CA ASN A 2 10.94 -6.18 10.07
C ASN A 2 9.68 -5.31 9.97
N LYS A 3 9.76 -4.00 10.28
CA LYS A 3 8.61 -3.09 10.16
C LYS A 3 8.56 -2.44 8.77
N ILE A 4 7.40 -2.49 8.11
CA ILE A 4 7.19 -2.06 6.72
C ILE A 4 5.94 -1.19 6.60
N ASN A 5 6.07 0.07 6.19
CA ASN A 5 4.93 1.00 6.08
C ASN A 5 4.61 1.36 4.61
N GLN A 6 3.32 1.44 4.31
CA GLN A 6 2.69 2.14 3.20
C GLN A 6 1.54 2.99 3.75
N VAL A 7 1.43 4.25 3.30
CA VAL A 7 0.31 5.16 3.63
C VAL A 7 -0.02 5.96 2.39
N ILE A 8 -1.31 5.97 1.95
CA ILE A 8 -1.99 7.03 1.19
C ILE A 8 -3.47 7.24 1.59
N ALA A 9 -3.75 8.50 1.88
CA ALA A 9 -4.91 9.12 2.54
C ALA A 9 -6.23 9.24 1.75
N GLN A 10 -7.28 9.51 2.56
CA GLN A 10 -8.67 9.82 2.23
C GLN A 10 -8.88 11.18 1.54
N ALA A 11 -9.99 11.31 0.81
CA ALA A 11 -10.48 12.55 0.22
C ALA A 11 -11.58 13.18 1.10
N PHE A 12 -11.45 14.48 1.40
CA PHE A 12 -12.50 15.28 2.05
C PHE A 12 -13.56 15.73 1.03
N LEU A 13 -14.83 15.72 1.44
CA LEU A 13 -15.90 16.45 0.76
C LEU A 13 -16.76 17.22 1.77
N GLY A 14 -17.00 18.49 1.46
CA GLY A 14 -18.23 19.20 1.80
C GLY A 14 -18.15 20.15 2.97
N ALA A 15 -17.90 21.43 2.68
CA ALA A 15 -18.14 22.54 3.59
C ALA A 15 -19.64 22.80 3.77
N ALA A 16 -20.07 23.01 5.01
CA ALA A 16 -21.32 23.68 5.34
C ALA A 16 -21.02 24.80 6.36
N LEU A 17 -21.61 25.97 6.11
CA LEU A 17 -21.34 27.26 6.75
C LEU A 17 -22.13 27.42 8.07
N LEU A 18 -21.51 27.98 9.12
CA LEU A 18 -21.94 29.16 9.92
C LEU A 18 -21.49 29.14 11.40
N ALA A 19 -21.23 30.37 11.90
CA ALA A 19 -21.05 30.83 13.28
C ALA A 19 -19.63 30.77 13.91
N GLN A 20 -19.08 31.97 14.13
CA GLN A 20 -17.84 32.25 14.83
C GLN A 20 -17.93 31.90 16.32
N THR A 21 -17.09 30.97 16.77
CA THR A 21 -16.39 31.04 18.05
C THR A 21 -14.94 30.65 17.78
N CYS A 22 -14.00 31.52 18.13
CA CYS A 22 -12.56 31.30 17.91
C CYS A 22 -12.02 30.26 18.91
N PHE A 23 -12.32 28.98 18.66
CA PHE A 23 -11.43 27.92 19.09
C PHE A 23 -10.27 27.88 18.10
N HIS A 24 -9.08 28.29 18.53
CA HIS A 24 -7.86 27.92 17.83
C HIS A 24 -7.66 26.41 18.04
N THR A 25 -8.41 25.61 17.29
CA THR A 25 -8.03 24.23 17.03
C THR A 25 -6.74 24.31 16.24
N THR A 26 -5.62 24.08 16.92
CA THR A 26 -4.38 23.71 16.26
C THR A 26 -4.65 22.38 15.58
N SER A 27 -5.14 22.45 14.34
CA SER A 27 -5.16 21.31 13.45
C SER A 27 -3.71 20.95 13.18
N LEU A 28 -3.18 19.99 13.93
CA LEU A 28 -2.03 19.20 13.49
C LEU A 28 -2.50 18.20 12.42
N ALA A 29 -3.19 18.67 11.39
CA ALA A 29 -3.19 17.97 10.12
C ALA A 29 -1.81 18.22 9.51
N GLN A 30 -0.81 17.48 10.01
CA GLN A 30 0.42 17.31 9.29
C GLN A 30 0.03 16.54 8.03
N GLU A 31 -0.20 17.27 6.93
CA GLU A 31 -0.30 16.70 5.58
C GLU A 31 1.02 15.96 5.31
N GLY A 32 1.05 14.70 5.74
CA GLY A 32 2.15 13.81 5.50
C GLY A 32 2.24 13.62 4.00
N LYS A 33 3.35 14.08 3.39
CA LYS A 33 3.67 13.68 2.02
C LYS A 33 3.65 12.16 1.95
N VAL A 34 2.73 11.65 1.16
CA VAL A 34 2.49 10.23 0.97
C VAL A 34 3.73 9.46 0.50
N ASN A 35 3.79 8.17 0.82
CA ASN A 35 4.96 7.31 0.58
C ASN A 35 6.27 7.85 1.16
N ARG A 36 6.22 8.44 2.36
CA ARG A 36 7.41 8.87 3.11
C ARG A 36 7.28 8.49 4.57
N LEU A 37 8.39 8.04 5.14
CA LEU A 37 8.47 7.84 6.57
C LEU A 37 8.59 9.18 7.28
N THR A 38 7.92 9.31 8.42
CA THR A 38 8.19 10.31 9.43
C THR A 38 9.56 10.08 10.08
N LYS A 39 9.99 11.00 10.94
CA LYS A 39 11.22 10.81 11.72
C LYS A 39 11.08 9.66 12.73
N SER A 40 9.94 9.58 13.41
CA SER A 40 9.64 8.51 14.38
C SER A 40 9.68 7.15 13.70
N GLU A 41 8.99 7.00 12.56
CA GLU A 41 8.95 5.72 11.86
C GLU A 41 10.35 5.24 11.42
N ARG A 42 11.22 6.16 10.98
CA ARG A 42 12.61 5.79 10.69
C ARG A 42 13.37 5.32 11.94
N GLN A 43 13.16 5.98 13.08
CA GLN A 43 13.78 5.62 14.36
C GLN A 43 13.27 4.26 14.87
N ASP A 44 11.98 3.99 14.67
CA ASP A 44 11.32 2.73 15.02
C ASP A 44 11.63 1.59 14.03
N GLY A 45 12.47 1.86 13.01
CA GLY A 45 12.99 0.87 12.09
C GLY A 45 12.10 0.57 10.88
N TRP A 46 11.03 1.33 10.65
CA TRP A 46 10.17 1.16 9.48
C TRP A 46 10.94 1.38 8.18
N LYS A 47 10.56 0.63 7.15
CA LYS A 47 11.04 0.77 5.78
C LYS A 47 9.87 0.97 4.84
N LEU A 48 10.03 1.86 3.85
CA LEU A 48 9.07 1.96 2.76
C LEU A 48 9.17 0.71 1.89
N LEU A 49 8.04 0.04 1.63
CA LEU A 49 7.96 -0.97 0.58
C LEU A 49 7.79 -0.32 -0.80
N PHE A 50 6.97 0.74 -0.84
CA PHE A 50 6.70 1.54 -2.02
C PHE A 50 7.01 3.02 -1.76
N ASN A 51 7.59 3.70 -2.75
CA ASN A 51 8.07 5.07 -2.64
C ASN A 51 7.25 6.06 -3.50
N GLY A 52 6.14 5.61 -4.10
CA GLY A 52 5.31 6.40 -5.01
C GLY A 52 5.86 6.55 -6.43
N LYS A 53 7.06 6.04 -6.73
CA LYS A 53 7.80 6.40 -7.95
C LYS A 53 8.25 5.23 -8.80
N ASN A 54 8.51 4.07 -8.20
CA ASN A 54 8.91 2.89 -8.96
C ASN A 54 8.45 1.59 -8.30
N LEU A 55 8.37 0.54 -9.13
CA LEU A 55 7.99 -0.80 -8.74
C LEU A 55 9.22 -1.72 -8.56
N ASN A 56 10.41 -1.16 -8.30
CA ASN A 56 11.67 -1.91 -8.33
C ASN A 56 11.74 -3.05 -7.31
N ARG A 57 10.93 -2.97 -6.25
CA ARG A 57 10.82 -3.99 -5.19
C ARG A 57 9.74 -5.03 -5.46
N TRP A 58 9.03 -4.93 -6.58
CA TRP A 58 7.93 -5.79 -6.96
C TRP A 58 8.24 -6.56 -8.23
N ARG A 59 7.58 -7.71 -8.38
CA ARG A 59 7.52 -8.51 -9.60
C ARG A 59 6.18 -9.24 -9.62
N ASN A 60 5.75 -9.70 -10.79
CA ASN A 60 4.59 -10.59 -10.83
C ASN A 60 4.93 -11.96 -10.21
N TYR A 61 3.92 -12.60 -9.62
CA TYR A 61 4.03 -13.98 -9.15
C TYR A 61 4.49 -14.91 -10.29
N LYS A 62 5.51 -15.73 -10.02
CA LYS A 62 6.22 -16.63 -10.95
C LYS A 62 6.84 -15.93 -12.16
N LYS A 63 7.23 -14.66 -12.01
CA LYS A 63 7.95 -13.87 -13.02
C LYS A 63 9.15 -13.17 -12.39
N GLU A 64 10.18 -12.88 -13.20
CA GLU A 64 11.38 -12.15 -12.78
C GLU A 64 11.17 -10.63 -12.68
N SER A 65 10.17 -10.10 -13.38
CA SER A 65 9.92 -8.66 -13.50
C SER A 65 8.45 -8.31 -13.29
N MET A 66 8.22 -7.02 -13.16
CA MET A 66 6.90 -6.40 -13.17
C MET A 66 6.38 -6.36 -14.62
N GLY A 67 5.14 -6.79 -14.85
CA GLY A 67 4.43 -6.61 -16.11
C GLY A 67 3.64 -5.29 -16.13
N ASP A 68 3.15 -4.93 -17.31
CA ASP A 68 2.54 -3.61 -17.58
C ASP A 68 1.10 -3.46 -17.06
N GLY A 69 0.52 -4.54 -16.51
CA GLY A 69 -0.83 -4.52 -15.96
C GLY A 69 -0.94 -3.84 -14.59
N TRP A 70 0.20 -3.48 -13.98
CA TRP A 70 0.27 -2.67 -12.78
C TRP A 70 1.08 -1.41 -13.05
N VAL A 71 0.47 -0.26 -12.77
CA VAL A 71 1.07 1.05 -13.05
C VAL A 71 1.15 1.88 -11.79
N ILE A 72 1.98 2.92 -11.83
CA ILE A 72 1.98 3.95 -10.81
C ILE A 72 1.10 5.09 -11.30
N LYS A 73 0.07 5.42 -10.53
CA LYS A 73 -0.83 6.55 -10.81
C LYS A 73 -1.20 7.22 -9.49
N ASP A 74 -1.09 8.55 -9.45
CA ASP A 74 -1.42 9.36 -8.27
C ASP A 74 -0.72 8.83 -6.99
N ASP A 75 0.59 8.57 -7.10
CA ASP A 75 1.44 7.99 -6.06
C ASP A 75 0.99 6.61 -5.54
N CYS A 76 0.09 5.91 -6.25
CA CYS A 76 -0.43 4.59 -5.89
C CYS A 76 0.01 3.49 -6.87
N ILE A 77 0.10 2.24 -6.40
CA ILE A 77 0.18 1.07 -7.29
C ILE A 77 -1.25 0.72 -7.71
N VAL A 78 -1.52 0.74 -9.02
CA VAL A 78 -2.87 0.60 -9.58
C VAL A 78 -2.94 -0.54 -10.58
N TRP A 79 -3.94 -1.40 -10.42
CA TRP A 79 -4.29 -2.41 -11.40
C TRP A 79 -4.91 -1.75 -12.65
N ALA A 80 -4.19 -1.82 -13.77
CA ALA A 80 -4.54 -1.09 -14.99
C ALA A 80 -5.29 -1.94 -16.02
N SER A 81 -5.09 -3.28 -16.00
CA SER A 81 -5.65 -4.15 -17.04
C SER A 81 -6.03 -5.54 -16.54
N LYS A 82 -7.06 -6.11 -17.17
CA LYS A 82 -7.46 -7.52 -16.93
C LYS A 82 -6.31 -8.46 -17.25
N GLY A 83 -6.11 -9.44 -16.37
CA GLY A 83 -5.04 -10.44 -16.54
C GLY A 83 -3.65 -9.96 -16.12
N ALA A 84 -3.53 -8.82 -15.42
CA ALA A 84 -2.25 -8.33 -14.89
C ALA A 84 -1.53 -9.33 -13.97
N GLY A 85 -2.28 -10.27 -13.37
CA GLY A 85 -1.80 -11.23 -12.39
C GLY A 85 -1.43 -10.59 -11.05
N ASP A 86 -1.12 -11.43 -10.07
CA ASP A 86 -0.73 -10.98 -8.73
C ASP A 86 0.72 -10.47 -8.72
N ILE A 87 1.01 -9.59 -7.77
CA ILE A 87 2.35 -9.02 -7.55
C ILE A 87 2.86 -9.40 -6.18
N ILE A 88 4.15 -9.64 -6.10
CA ILE A 88 4.84 -10.00 -4.86
C ILE A 88 6.09 -9.15 -4.69
N THR A 89 6.53 -9.03 -3.45
CA THR A 89 7.82 -8.40 -3.15
C THR A 89 8.96 -9.29 -3.65
N LYS A 90 10.01 -8.68 -4.21
CA LYS A 90 11.23 -9.40 -4.58
C LYS A 90 11.95 -9.99 -3.36
N LYS A 91 11.87 -9.29 -2.23
CA LYS A 91 12.41 -9.73 -0.95
C LYS A 91 11.37 -10.59 -0.23
N GLN A 92 11.83 -11.68 0.40
CA GLN A 92 11.04 -12.47 1.33
C GLN A 92 11.17 -11.92 2.75
N TYR A 93 10.10 -12.05 3.53
CA TYR A 93 10.03 -11.60 4.91
C TYR A 93 9.49 -12.74 5.77
N ASP A 94 10.19 -13.03 6.86
CA ASP A 94 9.73 -13.95 7.89
C ASP A 94 8.84 -13.18 8.89
N SER A 95 9.41 -12.71 10.00
CA SER A 95 8.69 -11.90 10.99
C SER A 95 8.62 -10.42 10.57
N PHE A 96 7.42 -9.89 10.34
CA PHE A 96 7.22 -8.51 9.93
C PHE A 96 5.99 -7.85 10.58
N GLU A 97 5.99 -6.52 10.56
CA GLU A 97 4.82 -5.67 10.83
C GLU A 97 4.57 -4.86 9.56
N LEU A 98 3.34 -4.89 9.03
CA LEU A 98 2.97 -4.21 7.79
C LEU A 98 1.82 -3.25 8.05
N VAL A 99 1.99 -2.00 7.63
CA VAL A 99 0.92 -1.02 7.52
C VAL A 99 0.77 -0.70 6.04
N LEU A 100 -0.47 -0.70 5.54
CA LEU A 100 -0.80 -0.28 4.19
C LEU A 100 -2.17 0.36 4.12
N ASP A 101 -2.31 1.30 3.19
CA ASP A 101 -3.60 1.83 2.78
C ASP A 101 -4.01 1.20 1.44
N TYR A 102 -5.30 0.91 1.30
CA TYR A 102 -5.87 0.36 0.08
C TYR A 102 -7.17 1.08 -0.29
N LYS A 103 -7.52 1.01 -1.58
CA LYS A 103 -8.80 1.49 -2.10
C LYS A 103 -9.28 0.54 -3.18
N ILE A 104 -10.55 0.16 -3.11
CA ILE A 104 -11.17 -0.76 -4.07
C ILE A 104 -12.41 -0.13 -4.71
N SER A 105 -12.68 -0.50 -5.96
CA SER A 105 -13.91 -0.12 -6.65
C SER A 105 -15.12 -0.88 -6.10
N LYS A 106 -16.32 -0.33 -6.29
CA LYS A 106 -17.57 -1.04 -5.94
C LYS A 106 -17.61 -2.41 -6.63
N GLY A 107 -17.74 -3.48 -5.83
CA GLY A 107 -17.74 -4.86 -6.32
C GLY A 107 -16.38 -5.38 -6.79
N GLY A 108 -15.28 -4.68 -6.48
CA GLY A 108 -13.94 -5.23 -6.66
C GLY A 108 -13.67 -6.36 -5.67
N ASN A 109 -12.66 -7.16 -5.98
CA ASN A 109 -12.12 -8.21 -5.13
C ASN A 109 -10.59 -8.11 -5.19
N SER A 110 -9.95 -8.03 -4.03
CA SER A 110 -8.50 -8.06 -3.92
C SER A 110 -8.07 -8.72 -2.60
N GLY A 111 -6.76 -8.80 -2.39
CA GLY A 111 -6.24 -9.41 -1.18
C GLY A 111 -4.81 -8.99 -0.89
N LEU A 112 -4.50 -8.90 0.40
CA LEU A 112 -3.13 -8.89 0.90
C LEU A 112 -2.78 -10.32 1.33
N MET A 113 -1.84 -10.94 0.62
CA MET A 113 -1.30 -12.25 1.00
C MET A 113 0.09 -12.09 1.61
N TYR A 114 0.43 -12.97 2.55
CA TYR A 114 1.75 -13.01 3.18
C TYR A 114 2.29 -14.44 3.25
N HIS A 115 3.60 -14.57 3.42
CA HIS A 115 4.31 -15.87 3.41
C HIS A 115 4.03 -16.74 2.16
N VAL A 116 3.71 -16.08 1.04
CA VAL A 116 3.48 -16.73 -0.26
C VAL A 116 4.74 -17.46 -0.73
N LEU A 117 4.56 -18.72 -1.13
CA LEU A 117 5.55 -19.53 -1.82
C LEU A 117 5.16 -19.68 -3.30
N GLU A 118 6.15 -19.74 -4.19
CA GLU A 118 5.95 -19.92 -5.64
C GLU A 118 5.93 -21.38 -6.08
N THR A 119 5.61 -22.30 -5.17
CA THR A 119 5.52 -23.75 -5.43
C THR A 119 4.24 -24.13 -6.15
N GLU A 120 3.20 -23.30 -6.06
CA GLU A 120 1.86 -23.57 -6.58
C GLU A 120 1.52 -22.70 -7.81
N ASN A 121 0.33 -22.89 -8.38
CA ASN A 121 -0.12 -22.12 -9.54
C ASN A 121 -0.61 -20.72 -9.18
N ALA A 122 -1.04 -20.52 -7.95
CA ALA A 122 -1.56 -19.25 -7.46
C ALA A 122 -1.13 -18.95 -6.02
N PRO A 123 -0.99 -17.66 -5.65
CA PRO A 123 -0.44 -17.27 -4.36
C PRO A 123 -1.34 -17.65 -3.16
N TRP A 124 -2.66 -17.65 -3.33
CA TRP A 124 -3.62 -18.04 -2.27
C TRP A 124 -3.54 -19.51 -1.87
N GLN A 125 -2.86 -20.35 -2.67
CA GLN A 125 -2.67 -21.76 -2.33
C GLN A 125 -1.61 -21.95 -1.24
N THR A 126 -0.73 -20.97 -1.02
CA THR A 126 0.38 -21.08 -0.07
C THR A 126 0.36 -19.98 0.99
N GLY A 127 0.01 -18.75 0.61
CA GLY A 127 -0.05 -17.62 1.52
C GLY A 127 -1.44 -17.42 2.13
N PRO A 128 -1.56 -17.26 3.45
CA PRO A 128 -2.79 -16.75 4.05
C PRO A 128 -3.14 -15.36 3.49
N GLU A 129 -4.44 -15.08 3.40
CA GLU A 129 -4.97 -13.86 2.77
C GLU A 129 -5.81 -13.04 3.76
N ILE A 130 -5.59 -11.72 3.71
CA ILE A 130 -6.53 -10.72 4.25
C ILE A 130 -7.28 -10.15 3.06
N GLN A 131 -8.58 -10.48 2.98
CA GLN A 131 -9.47 -10.07 1.89
C GLN A 131 -9.73 -8.55 1.92
N ILE A 132 -9.78 -7.94 0.72
CA ILE A 132 -9.98 -6.50 0.50
C ILE A 132 -11.15 -6.24 -0.45
#